data_AF-A0A542EKZ9-F1
#
_entry.id   AF-A0A542EKZ9-F1
#
_cell.length_a   1.000
_cell.length_b   1.000
_cell.length_c   1.000
_cell.angle_alpha   90.00
_cell.angle_beta   90.00
_cell.angle_gamma   90.00
#
_symmetry.space_group_name_H-M   'P 1'
#
loop_
_entity.id
_entity.type
_entity.pdbx_description
1 polymer ?
#
loop_
_entity_poly.entity_id
_entity_poly.type
_entity_poly.pdbx_seq_one_letter_code
_entity_poly.pdbx_strand_id
1 'polypeptide(L)'
;MRAPKNILLRYAAVLAAALGFAVGAAGFAGAAGPQPVAPAALSKATTAARSATALSLLAKAGGTSGDTAKSGAAKAGTTVALDTHPIYALNADFVRDASAPVATFWYAATSATAGGRAVTVYTAPDKHGGWQAVNVASGNTEATMVAAAGGATVFTEPQLGAWYVLTATHIRPLNASAIKSIGPNPITIPAYQALVAHRYATKLPGSEYNTSGLAGGYSDSAPTTPSSHPNYTLPITATFTALLLTILYLVHRRKIRTKLPLAGSPPWSPQRGEPVHLPR
;
A
#
# COMPACT_ATOMS: atom_id res chain seq x y z
N MET A 1 -45.14 -8.51 -73.28
CA MET A 1 -43.94 -7.79 -72.81
C MET A 1 -43.57 -8.34 -71.43
N ARG A 2 -42.35 -8.87 -71.28
CA ARG A 2 -41.90 -9.62 -70.08
C ARG A 2 -41.31 -8.66 -69.05
N ALA A 3 -41.76 -8.76 -67.80
CA ALA A 3 -41.11 -8.17 -66.64
C ALA A 3 -40.16 -9.20 -65.98
N PRO A 4 -38.91 -8.85 -65.64
CA PRO A 4 -38.12 -9.55 -64.63
C PRO A 4 -38.41 -8.90 -63.25
N LYS A 5 -38.89 -9.62 -62.23
CA LYS A 5 -38.24 -10.61 -61.34
C LYS A 5 -37.01 -10.06 -60.59
N ASN A 6 -37.23 -9.81 -59.29
CA ASN A 6 -36.51 -10.39 -58.14
C ASN A 6 -34.99 -10.14 -58.03
N ILE A 7 -34.33 -9.83 -56.91
CA ILE A 7 -34.58 -10.00 -55.47
C ILE A 7 -33.24 -9.57 -54.77
N LEU A 8 -33.27 -9.36 -53.45
CA LEU A 8 -32.17 -9.47 -52.46
C LEU A 8 -31.28 -8.26 -52.10
N LEU A 9 -31.56 -7.77 -50.88
CA LEU A 9 -30.68 -7.28 -49.82
C LEU A 9 -29.17 -7.51 -50.01
N ARG A 10 -28.35 -6.52 -49.60
CA ARG A 10 -27.12 -6.76 -48.81
C ARG A 10 -26.84 -5.68 -47.76
N TYR A 11 -26.64 -6.18 -46.54
CA TYR A 11 -26.06 -5.55 -45.36
C TYR A 11 -24.53 -5.37 -45.49
N ALA A 12 -24.02 -4.48 -44.64
CA ALA A 12 -22.76 -4.56 -43.89
C ALA A 12 -21.43 -4.05 -44.47
N ALA A 13 -20.76 -3.34 -43.54
CA ALA A 13 -19.32 -3.25 -43.28
C ALA A 13 -18.46 -2.37 -44.20
N VAL A 14 -18.21 -1.14 -43.73
CA VAL A 14 -16.99 -0.39 -44.09
C VAL A 14 -15.83 -1.00 -43.30
N LEU A 15 -15.05 -1.82 -43.98
CA LEU A 15 -13.72 -2.27 -43.57
C LEU A 15 -12.73 -1.19 -44.01
N ALA A 16 -12.18 -0.41 -43.08
CA ALA A 16 -11.03 0.44 -43.37
C ALA A 16 -9.75 -0.30 -42.93
N ALA A 17 -9.08 -0.89 -43.92
CA ALA A 17 -7.75 -1.43 -43.77
C ALA A 17 -6.73 -0.28 -43.67
N ALA A 18 -5.88 -0.32 -42.65
CA ALA A 18 -4.61 0.39 -42.63
C ALA A 18 -3.50 -0.63 -42.36
N LEU A 19 -2.95 -1.17 -43.44
CA LEU A 19 -1.67 -1.89 -43.44
C LEU A 19 -0.55 -0.86 -43.31
N GLY A 20 0.10 -0.84 -42.15
CA GLY A 20 1.39 -0.18 -41.94
C GLY A 20 2.42 -1.24 -41.57
N PHE A 21 3.30 -1.55 -42.52
CA PHE A 21 4.46 -2.43 -42.36
C PHE A 21 5.39 -1.86 -41.27
N ALA A 22 5.58 -2.59 -40.18
CA ALA A 22 6.72 -2.40 -39.29
C ALA A 22 7.51 -3.72 -39.26
N VAL A 23 8.67 -3.71 -39.90
CA VAL A 23 9.72 -4.70 -39.63
C VAL A 23 10.23 -4.40 -38.22
N GLY A 24 9.66 -5.07 -37.23
CA GLY A 24 10.16 -5.08 -35.87
C GLY A 24 11.00 -6.33 -35.67
N ALA A 25 12.26 -6.16 -35.30
CA ALA A 25 13.05 -7.24 -34.70
C ALA A 25 12.18 -7.97 -33.66
N ALA A 26 12.28 -9.30 -33.58
CA ALA A 26 11.70 -10.07 -32.49
C ALA A 26 12.35 -9.62 -31.18
N GLY A 27 11.88 -8.50 -30.64
CA GLY A 27 12.20 -8.03 -29.31
C GLY A 27 11.55 -9.02 -28.34
N PHE A 28 12.31 -9.45 -27.35
CA PHE A 28 11.75 -10.12 -26.18
C PHE A 28 10.51 -9.33 -25.74
N ALA A 29 9.36 -9.99 -25.63
CA ALA A 29 8.16 -9.40 -25.08
C ALA A 29 8.47 -9.01 -23.62
N GLY A 30 8.87 -7.77 -23.42
CA GLY A 30 9.06 -7.19 -22.10
C GLY A 30 7.71 -6.94 -21.46
N ALA A 31 7.62 -7.11 -20.14
CA ALA A 31 6.44 -6.70 -19.39
C ALA A 31 6.09 -5.25 -19.70
N ALA A 32 4.81 -4.95 -19.87
CA ALA A 32 4.38 -3.57 -20.06
C ALA A 32 4.80 -2.71 -18.85
N GLY A 33 5.10 -1.43 -19.10
CA GLY A 33 5.28 -0.47 -18.01
C GLY A 33 3.95 -0.23 -17.26
N PRO A 34 3.97 0.10 -15.96
CA PRO A 34 2.80 0.59 -15.25
C PRO A 34 2.18 1.79 -15.99
N GLN A 35 0.86 1.83 -16.07
CA GLN A 35 0.16 2.97 -16.65
C GLN A 35 0.42 4.23 -15.80
N PRO A 36 1.03 5.30 -16.35
CA PRO A 36 1.28 6.51 -15.59
C PRO A 36 -0.02 7.20 -15.19
N VAL A 37 -0.04 7.77 -13.98
CA VAL A 37 -1.12 8.66 -13.54
C VAL A 37 -0.98 10.02 -14.23
N ALA A 38 -2.02 10.47 -14.92
CA ALA A 38 -2.02 11.77 -15.59
C ALA A 38 -1.80 12.93 -14.60
N PRO A 39 -1.05 13.98 -14.97
CA PRO A 39 -0.82 15.15 -14.10
C PRO A 39 -2.11 15.80 -13.59
N ALA A 40 -3.15 15.88 -14.43
CA ALA A 40 -4.46 16.40 -14.01
C ALA A 40 -5.12 15.55 -12.91
N ALA A 41 -4.92 14.23 -12.92
CA ALA A 41 -5.42 13.35 -11.87
C ALA A 41 -4.61 13.52 -10.57
N LEU A 42 -3.30 13.69 -10.65
CA LEU A 42 -2.48 14.03 -9.48
C LEU A 42 -2.84 15.39 -8.88
N SER A 43 -3.20 16.38 -9.69
CA SER A 43 -3.72 17.67 -9.19
C SER A 43 -5.01 17.49 -8.39
N LYS A 44 -5.94 16.64 -8.87
CA LYS A 44 -7.15 16.28 -8.10
C LYS A 44 -6.81 15.55 -6.79
N ALA A 45 -5.81 14.67 -6.82
CA ALA A 45 -5.30 14.00 -5.63
C ALA A 45 -4.72 14.99 -4.60
N THR A 46 -3.94 15.98 -5.05
CA THR A 46 -3.40 17.07 -4.24
C THR A 46 -4.51 17.91 -3.58
N THR A 47 -5.60 18.18 -4.30
CA THR A 47 -6.78 18.85 -3.75
C THR A 47 -7.49 17.98 -2.72
N ALA A 48 -7.69 16.69 -3.01
CA ALA A 48 -8.31 15.75 -2.10
C ALA A 48 -7.53 15.59 -0.78
N ALA A 49 -6.20 15.68 -0.82
CA ALA A 49 -5.33 15.63 0.35
C ALA A 49 -5.49 16.85 1.30
N ARG A 50 -6.19 17.89 0.84
CA ARG A 50 -6.53 19.11 1.63
C ARG A 50 -8.01 19.22 1.95
N SER A 51 -8.80 18.22 1.58
CA SER A 51 -10.24 18.20 1.87
C SER A 51 -10.52 18.21 3.39
N ALA A 52 -11.73 18.59 3.78
CA ALA A 52 -12.19 18.50 5.16
C ALA A 52 -12.02 17.08 5.74
N THR A 53 -12.23 16.04 4.91
CA THR A 53 -11.98 14.64 5.28
C THR A 53 -10.51 14.40 5.61
N ALA A 54 -9.59 14.87 4.77
CA ALA A 54 -8.15 14.74 5.02
C ALA A 54 -7.73 15.46 6.31
N LEU A 55 -8.21 16.69 6.52
CA LEU A 55 -7.92 17.48 7.71
C LEU A 55 -8.48 16.80 8.98
N SER A 56 -9.64 16.18 8.89
CA SER A 56 -10.22 15.39 9.99
C SER A 56 -9.37 14.15 10.33
N LEU A 57 -8.83 13.46 9.32
CA LEU A 57 -7.91 12.33 9.53
C LEU A 57 -6.58 12.80 10.14
N LEU A 58 -6.04 13.92 9.70
CA LEU A 58 -4.82 14.52 10.24
C LEU A 58 -5.01 14.96 11.70
N ALA A 59 -6.16 15.54 12.06
CA ALA A 59 -6.48 15.91 13.45
C ALA A 59 -6.47 14.67 14.37
N LYS A 60 -7.06 13.56 13.91
CA LYS A 60 -7.03 12.27 14.63
C LYS A 60 -5.60 11.74 14.77
N ALA A 61 -4.80 11.78 13.69
CA ALA A 61 -3.40 11.32 13.71
C ALA A 61 -2.53 12.18 14.64
N GLY A 62 -2.82 13.47 14.76
CA GLY A 62 -2.16 14.41 15.68
C GLY A 62 -2.61 14.29 17.14
N GLY A 63 -3.43 13.29 17.49
CA GLY A 63 -3.90 13.07 18.86
C GLY A 63 -4.95 14.05 19.34
N THR A 64 -5.64 14.75 18.43
CA THR A 64 -6.75 15.64 18.76
C THR A 64 -8.07 14.91 18.50
N SER A 65 -8.63 14.31 19.54
CA SER A 65 -9.98 13.73 19.53
C SER A 65 -10.98 14.71 20.16
N GLY A 66 -11.98 15.18 19.42
CA GLY A 66 -13.03 16.10 19.91
C GLY A 66 -13.65 17.00 18.82
N ASP A 67 -14.50 17.96 19.22
CA ASP A 67 -15.24 18.88 18.31
C ASP A 67 -14.33 19.73 17.40
N THR A 68 -13.07 19.95 17.78
CA THR A 68 -12.05 20.59 16.93
C THR A 68 -11.73 19.76 15.68
N ALA A 69 -11.78 18.43 15.76
CA ALA A 69 -11.61 17.55 14.60
C ALA A 69 -12.82 17.58 13.64
N LYS A 70 -14.03 17.86 14.16
CA LYS A 70 -15.25 18.04 13.34
C LYS A 70 -15.25 19.36 12.56
N SER A 71 -14.61 20.39 13.09
CA SER A 71 -14.55 21.71 12.43
C SER A 71 -13.72 21.74 11.14
N GLY A 72 -12.91 20.69 10.88
CA GLY A 72 -12.02 20.64 9.71
C GLY A 72 -10.92 21.71 9.70
N ALA A 73 -10.83 22.56 10.74
CA ALA A 73 -9.81 23.60 10.83
C ALA A 73 -8.44 22.98 11.10
N ALA A 74 -7.46 23.31 10.26
CA ALA A 74 -6.07 22.94 10.49
C ALA A 74 -5.58 23.60 11.78
N LYS A 75 -5.26 22.80 12.81
CA LYS A 75 -4.63 23.29 14.03
C LYS A 75 -3.25 23.87 13.70
N ALA A 76 -2.79 24.84 14.51
CA ALA A 76 -1.41 25.31 14.47
C ALA A 76 -0.44 24.11 14.46
N GLY A 77 0.40 24.02 13.43
CA GLY A 77 1.35 22.93 13.22
C GLY A 77 0.87 21.78 12.31
N THR A 78 -0.34 21.84 11.75
CA THR A 78 -0.75 20.96 10.65
C THR A 78 -0.44 21.61 9.30
N THR A 79 0.33 20.91 8.46
CA THR A 79 0.70 21.38 7.11
C THR A 79 0.52 20.25 6.11
N VAL A 80 0.07 20.55 4.89
CA VAL A 80 -0.05 19.57 3.79
C VAL A 80 0.74 20.07 2.58
N ALA A 81 1.66 19.26 2.07
CA ALA A 81 2.54 19.58 0.95
C ALA A 81 1.78 19.68 -0.38
N LEU A 82 2.26 20.50 -1.30
CA LEU A 82 1.65 20.69 -2.63
C LEU A 82 1.98 19.54 -3.60
N ASP A 83 3.09 18.86 -3.35
CA ASP A 83 3.54 17.75 -4.17
C ASP A 83 2.87 16.44 -3.72
N THR A 84 2.33 15.75 -4.71
CA THR A 84 1.68 14.45 -4.54
C THR A 84 2.30 13.46 -5.51
N HIS A 85 2.68 12.29 -5.00
CA HIS A 85 3.37 11.27 -5.79
C HIS A 85 2.48 10.04 -6.00
N PRO A 86 2.40 9.50 -7.22
CA PRO A 86 1.74 8.22 -7.45
C PRO A 86 2.58 7.10 -6.86
N ILE A 87 1.96 6.25 -6.04
CA ILE A 87 2.56 5.05 -5.48
C ILE A 87 1.93 3.83 -6.15
N TYR A 88 2.77 2.93 -6.64
CA TYR A 88 2.37 1.70 -7.28
C TYR A 88 2.62 0.49 -6.38
N ALA A 89 1.87 -0.57 -6.56
CA ALA A 89 2.10 -1.85 -5.89
C ALA A 89 2.31 -2.97 -6.93
N LEU A 90 3.02 -4.03 -6.54
CA LEU A 90 3.16 -5.24 -7.35
C LEU A 90 1.80 -5.66 -7.91
N ASN A 91 1.72 -5.79 -9.23
CA ASN A 91 0.50 -6.18 -9.90
C ASN A 91 0.28 -7.70 -9.74
N ALA A 92 -0.89 -8.09 -9.25
CA ALA A 92 -1.26 -9.50 -9.12
C ALA A 92 -1.31 -10.22 -10.47
N ASP A 93 -1.61 -9.52 -11.57
CA ASP A 93 -1.62 -10.12 -12.90
C ASP A 93 -0.20 -10.42 -13.39
N PHE A 94 0.77 -9.56 -13.07
CA PHE A 94 2.19 -9.79 -13.41
C PHE A 94 2.78 -11.01 -12.70
N VAL A 95 2.31 -11.28 -11.48
CA VAL A 95 2.66 -12.49 -10.75
C VAL A 95 2.22 -13.75 -11.51
N ARG A 96 1.12 -13.69 -12.27
CA ARG A 96 0.60 -14.82 -13.06
C ARG A 96 1.14 -14.86 -14.48
N ASP A 97 1.33 -13.68 -15.07
CA ASP A 97 1.62 -13.49 -16.49
C ASP A 97 2.66 -12.38 -16.66
N ALA A 98 3.83 -12.74 -17.18
CA ALA A 98 4.94 -11.82 -17.40
C ALA A 98 4.64 -10.71 -18.41
N SER A 99 3.57 -10.82 -19.21
CA SER A 99 3.15 -9.77 -20.14
C SER A 99 2.40 -8.62 -19.46
N ALA A 100 1.80 -8.85 -18.29
CA ALA A 100 1.08 -7.83 -17.56
C ALA A 100 2.02 -6.75 -16.97
N PRO A 101 1.53 -5.53 -16.70
CA PRO A 101 2.38 -4.50 -16.12
C PRO A 101 2.94 -4.89 -14.75
N VAL A 102 4.24 -4.66 -14.53
CA VAL A 102 4.95 -5.05 -13.27
C VAL A 102 4.23 -4.54 -12.01
N ALA A 103 3.70 -3.32 -12.08
CA ALA A 103 3.02 -2.67 -10.99
C ALA A 103 1.76 -1.96 -11.47
N THR A 104 0.80 -1.80 -10.57
CA THR A 104 -0.44 -1.04 -10.80
C THR A 104 -0.55 0.11 -9.81
N PHE A 105 -1.23 1.18 -10.20
CA PHE A 105 -1.44 2.32 -9.32
C PHE A 105 -2.18 1.87 -8.06
N TRP A 106 -1.72 2.32 -6.91
CA TRP A 106 -2.28 1.93 -5.63
C TRP A 106 -2.94 3.10 -4.90
N TYR A 107 -2.20 4.19 -4.70
CA TYR A 107 -2.72 5.43 -4.14
C TYR A 107 -1.76 6.59 -4.48
N ALA A 108 -2.23 7.81 -4.26
CA ALA A 108 -1.40 8.99 -4.34
C ALA A 108 -1.03 9.45 -2.91
N ALA A 109 0.25 9.80 -2.72
CA ALA A 109 0.82 10.12 -1.42
C ALA A 109 1.20 11.60 -1.35
N THR A 110 0.64 12.31 -0.37
CA THR A 110 0.95 13.71 -0.11
C THR A 110 1.55 13.86 1.28
N SER A 111 2.77 14.39 1.38
CA SER A 111 3.43 14.60 2.67
C SER A 111 2.69 15.64 3.50
N ALA A 112 2.66 15.46 4.82
CA ALA A 112 2.04 16.37 5.75
C ALA A 112 2.74 16.33 7.12
N THR A 113 2.41 17.32 7.95
CA THR A 113 2.76 17.34 9.37
C THR A 113 1.48 17.37 10.18
N ALA A 114 1.41 16.58 11.25
CA ALA A 114 0.33 16.62 12.22
C ALA A 114 0.89 16.44 13.63
N GLY A 115 0.58 17.36 14.55
CA GLY A 115 1.09 17.32 15.93
C GLY A 115 2.63 17.30 16.00
N GLY A 116 3.30 18.00 15.08
CA GLY A 116 4.76 18.05 14.99
C GLY A 116 5.44 16.78 14.45
N ARG A 117 4.67 15.82 13.91
CA ARG A 117 5.19 14.58 13.33
C ARG A 117 4.95 14.54 11.83
N ALA A 118 5.92 14.02 11.09
CA ALA A 118 5.74 13.67 9.69
C ALA A 118 4.66 12.59 9.55
N VAL A 119 3.72 12.84 8.65
CA VAL A 119 2.64 11.93 8.28
C VAL A 119 2.44 12.02 6.77
N THR A 120 1.78 11.04 6.18
CA THR A 120 1.47 11.03 4.75
C THR A 120 -0.03 10.83 4.58
N VAL A 121 -0.67 11.73 3.83
CA VAL A 121 -2.07 11.60 3.44
C VAL A 121 -2.13 10.72 2.19
N TYR A 122 -2.94 9.67 2.23
CA TYR A 122 -3.21 8.84 1.08
C TYR A 122 -4.53 9.26 0.45
N THR A 123 -4.52 9.47 -0.86
CA THR A 123 -5.71 9.70 -1.65
C THR A 123 -5.86 8.66 -2.75
N ALA A 124 -7.10 8.32 -3.07
CA ALA A 124 -7.41 7.35 -4.12
C ALA A 124 -8.62 7.83 -4.93
N PRO A 125 -8.73 7.41 -6.21
CA PRO A 125 -9.92 7.67 -6.98
C PRO A 125 -11.11 6.90 -6.39
N ASP A 126 -12.28 7.54 -6.40
CA ASP A 126 -13.54 6.86 -6.14
C ASP A 126 -14.09 6.22 -7.42
N LYS A 127 -15.20 5.49 -7.28
CA LYS A 127 -15.86 4.78 -8.39
C LYS A 127 -16.40 5.69 -9.51
N HIS A 128 -16.47 6.99 -9.28
CA HIS A 128 -16.96 8.01 -10.23
C HIS A 128 -15.81 8.86 -10.81
N GLY A 129 -14.55 8.54 -10.49
CA GLY A 129 -13.38 9.31 -10.94
C GLY A 129 -13.14 10.59 -10.14
N GLY A 130 -13.85 10.79 -9.03
CA GLY A 130 -13.49 11.75 -7.99
C GLY A 130 -12.27 11.27 -7.21
N TRP A 131 -11.65 12.15 -6.41
CA TRP A 131 -10.52 11.80 -5.55
C TRP A 131 -10.87 12.12 -4.10
N GLN A 132 -10.51 11.22 -3.20
CA GLN A 132 -10.77 11.40 -1.78
C GLN A 132 -9.59 10.94 -0.93
N ALA A 133 -9.44 11.56 0.24
CA ALA A 133 -8.52 11.06 1.26
C ALA A 133 -9.07 9.78 1.88
N VAL A 134 -8.27 8.73 1.87
CA VAL A 134 -8.65 7.39 2.34
C VAL A 134 -7.91 6.98 3.60
N ASN A 135 -6.74 7.57 3.87
CA ASN A 135 -5.96 7.26 5.07
C ASN A 135 -4.94 8.37 5.40
N VAL A 136 -4.41 8.33 6.62
CA VAL A 136 -3.19 9.05 7.04
C VAL A 136 -2.26 8.04 7.69
N ALA A 137 -1.06 7.90 7.14
CA ALA A 137 -0.01 7.06 7.69
C ALA A 137 1.05 7.88 8.44
N SER A 138 1.69 7.29 9.44
CA SER A 138 2.83 7.90 10.11
C SER A 138 4.09 7.85 9.24
N GLY A 139 4.89 8.90 9.29
CA GLY A 139 6.15 8.99 8.57
C GLY A 139 6.02 9.51 7.15
N ASN A 140 7.13 9.44 6.42
CA ASN A 140 7.36 9.99 5.08
C ASN A 140 8.06 8.97 4.16
N THR A 141 7.76 7.68 4.34
CA THR A 141 8.41 6.60 3.59
C THR A 141 8.23 6.80 2.10
N GLU A 142 7.01 7.14 1.66
CA GLU A 142 6.64 7.35 0.26
C GLU A 142 7.51 8.43 -0.38
N ALA A 143 7.60 9.60 0.26
CA ALA A 143 8.43 10.71 -0.23
C ALA A 143 9.92 10.35 -0.28
N THR A 144 10.40 9.61 0.72
CA THR A 144 11.80 9.14 0.77
C THR A 144 12.11 8.18 -0.38
N MET A 145 11.20 7.24 -0.67
CA MET A 145 11.39 6.27 -1.76
C MET A 145 11.27 6.93 -3.13
N VAL A 146 10.35 7.88 -3.30
CA VAL A 146 10.22 8.67 -4.54
C VAL A 146 11.47 9.50 -4.80
N ALA A 147 12.01 10.17 -3.78
CA ALA A 147 13.26 10.91 -3.91
C ALA A 147 14.43 9.97 -4.29
N ALA A 148 14.54 8.81 -3.64
CA ALA A 148 15.57 7.81 -3.91
C ALA A 148 15.47 7.15 -5.31
N ALA A 149 14.32 7.29 -5.98
CA ALA A 149 14.11 6.78 -7.33
C ALA A 149 14.52 7.75 -8.43
N GLY A 150 14.76 9.03 -8.12
CA GLY A 150 15.26 10.00 -9.10
C GLY A 150 14.35 10.19 -10.31
N GLY A 151 13.03 10.12 -10.12
CA GLY A 151 12.02 10.31 -11.17
C GLY A 151 11.59 9.02 -11.89
N ALA A 152 12.23 7.88 -11.62
CA ALA A 152 11.76 6.58 -12.11
C ALA A 152 10.57 6.05 -11.28
N THR A 153 9.81 5.12 -11.85
CA THR A 153 8.60 4.56 -11.23
C THR A 153 8.96 3.79 -9.96
N VAL A 154 8.39 4.22 -8.83
CA VAL A 154 8.47 3.52 -7.56
C VAL A 154 7.30 2.57 -7.40
N PHE A 155 7.57 1.35 -6.95
CA PHE A 155 6.52 0.44 -6.53
C PHE A 155 6.91 -0.36 -5.29
N THR A 156 5.92 -0.91 -4.60
CA THR A 156 6.12 -1.66 -3.35
C THR A 156 5.51 -3.06 -3.40
N GLU A 157 6.12 -3.99 -2.65
CA GLU A 157 5.47 -5.22 -2.19
C GLU A 157 5.07 -5.03 -0.72
N PRO A 158 3.80 -4.69 -0.43
CA PRO A 158 3.37 -4.34 0.93
C PRO A 158 3.59 -5.48 1.93
N GLN A 159 3.43 -6.73 1.47
CA GLN A 159 3.58 -7.94 2.29
C GLN A 159 5.00 -8.09 2.87
N LEU A 160 6.01 -7.50 2.21
CA LEU A 160 7.39 -7.53 2.67
C LEU A 160 7.87 -6.17 3.21
N GLY A 161 7.05 -5.13 3.06
CA GLY A 161 7.49 -3.74 3.20
C GLY A 161 8.65 -3.40 2.27
N ALA A 162 8.75 -4.07 1.12
CA ALA A 162 9.84 -3.87 0.16
C ALA A 162 9.48 -2.77 -0.82
N TRP A 163 10.45 -1.90 -1.12
CA TRP A 163 10.31 -0.78 -2.05
C TRP A 163 11.34 -0.92 -3.17
N TYR A 164 10.90 -0.71 -4.40
CA TYR A 164 11.70 -0.89 -5.59
C TYR A 164 11.54 0.30 -6.52
N VAL A 165 12.55 0.49 -7.36
CA VAL A 165 12.45 1.33 -8.54
C VAL A 165 12.42 0.43 -9.78
N LEU A 166 11.47 0.71 -10.67
CA LEU A 166 11.38 0.10 -11.99
C LEU A 166 12.10 1.00 -12.99
N THR A 167 13.08 0.42 -13.69
CA THR A 167 13.73 1.00 -14.86
C THR A 167 13.29 0.23 -16.10
N ALA A 168 13.77 0.61 -17.29
CA ALA A 168 13.31 0.03 -18.55
C ALA A 168 13.37 -1.52 -18.59
N THR A 169 14.41 -2.12 -18.01
CA THR A 169 14.61 -3.59 -18.06
C THR A 169 14.92 -4.23 -16.71
N HIS A 170 15.11 -3.42 -15.66
CA HIS A 170 15.59 -3.88 -14.36
C HIS A 170 14.78 -3.31 -13.19
N ILE A 171 14.82 -4.04 -12.09
CA ILE A 171 14.23 -3.67 -10.81
C ILE A 171 15.37 -3.56 -9.80
N ARG A 172 15.48 -2.40 -9.16
CA ARG A 172 16.52 -2.10 -8.16
C ARG A 172 15.88 -1.93 -6.78
N PRO A 173 16.49 -2.48 -5.72
CA PRO A 173 15.97 -2.30 -4.37
C PRO A 173 16.17 -0.86 -3.87
N LEU A 174 15.20 -0.33 -3.10
CA LEU A 174 15.28 0.98 -2.45
C LEU A 174 15.45 0.90 -0.93
N ASN A 175 15.16 -0.24 -0.31
CA ASN A 175 15.24 -0.41 1.14
C ASN A 175 15.75 -1.79 1.55
N ALA A 176 16.01 -1.97 2.85
CA ALA A 176 16.54 -3.22 3.40
C ALA A 176 15.64 -4.44 3.11
N SER A 177 14.32 -4.28 3.14
CA SER A 177 13.39 -5.36 2.78
C SER A 177 13.52 -5.77 1.32
N ALA A 178 13.68 -4.81 0.41
CA ALA A 178 13.92 -5.09 -1.00
C ALA A 178 15.29 -5.76 -1.23
N ILE A 179 16.34 -5.30 -0.54
CA ILE A 179 17.67 -5.94 -0.59
C ILE A 179 17.59 -7.39 -0.11
N LYS A 180 16.84 -7.65 0.98
CA LYS A 180 16.60 -9.01 1.47
C LYS A 180 15.79 -9.86 0.47
N SER A 181 14.93 -9.24 -0.34
CA SER A 181 14.06 -9.92 -1.30
C SER A 181 14.79 -10.30 -2.59
N ILE A 182 15.56 -9.39 -3.19
CA ILE A 182 16.16 -9.58 -4.53
C ILE A 182 17.69 -9.49 -4.57
N GLY A 183 18.34 -9.26 -3.41
CA GLY A 183 19.77 -8.95 -3.31
C GLY A 183 20.07 -7.46 -3.46
N PRO A 184 21.33 -7.04 -3.26
CA PRO A 184 21.72 -5.62 -3.35
C PRO A 184 21.81 -5.09 -4.79
N ASN A 185 21.97 -5.99 -5.76
CA ASN A 185 22.13 -5.63 -7.17
C ASN A 185 20.76 -5.60 -7.87
N PRO A 186 20.58 -4.74 -8.89
CA PRO A 186 19.40 -4.80 -9.75
C PRO A 186 19.26 -6.18 -10.41
N ILE A 187 18.01 -6.63 -10.58
CA ILE A 187 17.70 -7.86 -11.33
C ILE A 187 16.81 -7.55 -12.53
N THR A 188 16.80 -8.43 -13.53
CA THR A 188 15.96 -8.26 -14.72
C THR A 188 14.48 -8.41 -14.38
N ILE A 189 13.59 -7.79 -15.17
CA ILE A 189 12.13 -7.95 -15.01
C ILE A 189 11.69 -9.43 -15.05
N PRO A 190 12.18 -10.29 -15.99
CA PRO A 190 11.84 -11.71 -15.98
C PRO A 190 12.32 -12.45 -14.72
N ALA A 191 13.51 -12.13 -14.21
CA ALA A 191 14.02 -12.74 -12.97
C ALA A 191 13.15 -12.35 -11.77
N TYR A 192 12.71 -11.09 -11.71
CA TYR A 192 11.78 -10.64 -10.68
C TYR A 192 10.41 -11.31 -10.83
N GLN A 193 9.90 -11.45 -12.06
CA GLN A 193 8.65 -12.13 -12.36
C GLN A 193 8.67 -13.57 -11.84
N ALA A 194 9.71 -14.34 -12.19
CA ALA A 194 9.85 -15.72 -11.74
C ALA A 194 9.88 -15.82 -10.19
N LEU A 195 10.57 -14.88 -9.55
CA LEU A 195 10.66 -14.81 -8.09
C LEU A 195 9.30 -14.52 -7.43
N VAL A 196 8.54 -13.54 -7.94
CA VAL A 196 7.22 -13.21 -7.36
C VAL A 196 6.16 -14.25 -7.72
N ALA A 197 6.24 -14.86 -8.91
CA ALA A 197 5.39 -15.98 -9.31
C ALA A 197 5.59 -17.17 -8.37
N HIS A 198 6.84 -17.58 -8.16
CA HIS A 198 7.16 -18.64 -7.19
C HIS A 198 6.65 -18.31 -5.78
N ARG A 199 6.79 -17.06 -5.35
CA ARG A 199 6.40 -16.62 -4.00
C ARG A 199 4.88 -16.54 -3.81
N TYR A 200 4.12 -16.09 -4.81
CA TYR A 200 2.74 -15.67 -4.62
C TYR A 200 1.72 -16.33 -5.55
N ALA A 201 2.10 -17.03 -6.63
CA ALA A 201 1.13 -17.56 -7.60
C ALA A 201 0.08 -18.48 -6.94
N THR A 202 0.50 -19.25 -5.93
CA THR A 202 -0.39 -20.12 -5.15
C THR A 202 -1.25 -19.36 -4.13
N LYS A 203 -1.16 -18.04 -4.00
CA LYS A 203 -1.86 -17.22 -2.99
C LYS A 203 -2.87 -16.24 -3.59
N LEU A 204 -3.04 -16.26 -4.92
CA LEU A 204 -3.94 -15.34 -5.61
C LEU A 204 -5.36 -15.92 -5.76
N PRO A 205 -6.40 -15.09 -5.97
CA PRO A 205 -7.77 -15.57 -6.23
C PRO A 205 -7.82 -16.59 -7.38
N GLY A 206 -8.49 -17.72 -7.18
CA GLY A 206 -8.50 -18.84 -8.13
C GLY A 206 -7.29 -19.79 -8.09
N SER A 207 -6.34 -19.61 -7.16
CA SER A 207 -5.29 -20.61 -6.88
C SER A 207 -5.79 -21.77 -6.01
N GLU A 208 -5.01 -22.85 -5.89
CA GLU A 208 -5.32 -23.97 -4.98
C GLU A 208 -5.49 -23.54 -3.51
N TYR A 209 -4.77 -22.51 -3.06
CA TYR A 209 -4.96 -21.93 -1.73
C TYR A 209 -6.31 -21.21 -1.58
N ASN A 210 -6.80 -20.61 -2.67
CA ASN A 210 -8.13 -20.00 -2.73
C ASN A 210 -9.24 -21.05 -2.84
N THR A 211 -9.01 -22.16 -3.55
CA THR A 211 -10.01 -23.25 -3.67
C THR A 211 -10.03 -24.20 -2.47
N SER A 212 -8.94 -24.30 -1.70
CA SER A 212 -8.86 -25.09 -0.46
C SER A 212 -9.44 -24.37 0.78
N GLY A 213 -10.07 -23.20 0.61
CA GLY A 213 -10.67 -22.45 1.72
C GLY A 213 -9.66 -21.86 2.71
N LEU A 214 -8.37 -21.86 2.38
CA LEU A 214 -7.30 -21.28 3.21
C LEU A 214 -7.12 -19.77 2.95
N ALA A 215 -7.73 -19.24 1.89
CA ALA A 215 -7.86 -17.81 1.63
C ALA A 215 -8.93 -17.20 2.55
N GLY A 216 -8.61 -17.11 3.84
CA GLY A 216 -9.49 -16.61 4.88
C GLY A 216 -9.64 -17.67 5.97
N GLY A 217 -9.37 -17.32 7.22
CA GLY A 217 -9.63 -18.18 8.37
C GLY A 217 -11.13 -18.33 8.65
N TYR A 218 -11.88 -18.89 7.70
CA TYR A 218 -13.27 -19.31 7.81
C TYR A 218 -13.46 -20.56 6.94
N SER A 219 -13.20 -21.73 7.50
CA SER A 219 -13.83 -22.95 6.99
C SER A 219 -15.31 -22.90 7.39
N ASP A 220 -16.20 -22.68 6.43
CA ASP A 220 -17.64 -22.92 6.57
C ASP A 220 -17.90 -24.44 6.63
N SER A 221 -17.48 -25.05 7.73
CA SER A 221 -17.85 -26.41 8.09
C SER A 221 -17.96 -26.48 9.61
N ALA A 222 -18.99 -25.81 10.13
CA ALA A 222 -19.55 -26.23 11.40
C ALA A 222 -20.44 -27.46 11.15
N PRO A 223 -20.31 -28.54 11.93
CA PRO A 223 -21.12 -29.74 11.76
C PRO A 223 -22.60 -29.42 12.01
N THR A 224 -23.46 -29.76 11.05
CA THR A 224 -24.91 -29.65 11.17
C THR A 224 -25.40 -30.48 12.34
N THR A 225 -25.71 -29.81 13.46
CA THR A 225 -26.50 -30.41 14.54
C THR A 225 -27.88 -29.76 14.46
N PRO A 226 -28.96 -30.52 14.23
CA PRO A 226 -30.29 -29.94 14.06
C PRO A 226 -30.81 -29.40 15.39
N SER A 227 -31.00 -28.09 15.48
CA SER A 227 -31.62 -27.42 16.62
C SER A 227 -33.14 -27.49 16.53
N SER A 228 -33.76 -28.15 17.51
CA SER A 228 -35.17 -27.94 17.87
C SER A 228 -35.29 -26.63 18.66
N HIS A 229 -36.12 -25.71 18.17
CA HIS A 229 -36.50 -24.43 18.80
C HIS A 229 -37.46 -24.67 20.01
N PRO A 230 -37.63 -23.76 21.01
CA PRO A 230 -37.83 -22.32 20.76
C PRO A 230 -37.43 -21.28 21.85
N ASN A 231 -37.46 -20.02 21.38
CA ASN A 231 -37.65 -18.73 22.09
C ASN A 231 -36.58 -18.23 23.08
N TYR A 232 -35.93 -17.11 22.75
CA TYR A 232 -36.05 -15.83 23.49
C TYR A 232 -35.56 -14.66 22.62
N THR A 233 -36.28 -13.55 22.75
CA THR A 233 -36.12 -12.26 22.09
C THR A 233 -34.86 -11.49 22.51
N LEU A 234 -34.16 -10.85 21.55
CA LEU A 234 -33.89 -9.40 21.44
C LEU A 234 -32.60 -9.12 20.64
N PRO A 235 -32.53 -7.98 19.93
CA PRO A 235 -31.56 -7.68 18.87
C PRO A 235 -30.24 -7.20 19.45
N ILE A 236 -29.18 -7.11 18.65
CA ILE A 236 -28.16 -6.03 18.66
C ILE A 236 -26.96 -6.40 17.75
N THR A 237 -26.86 -5.60 16.69
CA THR A 237 -25.66 -4.97 16.10
C THR A 237 -24.40 -5.77 15.79
N ALA A 238 -24.06 -5.70 14.51
CA ALA A 238 -22.73 -5.79 13.92
C ALA A 238 -21.62 -5.12 14.76
N THR A 239 -20.46 -5.78 14.88
CA THR A 239 -19.17 -5.09 14.97
C THR A 239 -18.06 -5.86 14.26
N PHE A 240 -17.72 -5.37 13.06
CA PHE A 240 -16.48 -5.62 12.33
C PHE A 240 -15.28 -5.01 13.09
N THR A 241 -14.71 -5.73 14.06
CA THR A 241 -13.52 -5.24 14.81
C THR A 241 -12.42 -6.27 15.00
N ALA A 242 -12.16 -7.11 13.98
CA ALA A 242 -11.14 -8.15 14.11
C ALA A 242 -10.18 -8.23 12.90
N LEU A 243 -9.68 -7.09 12.39
CA LEU A 243 -8.47 -7.14 11.55
C LEU A 243 -7.54 -5.92 11.64
N LEU A 244 -7.84 -4.95 12.51
CA LEU A 244 -6.97 -3.80 12.79
C LEU A 244 -6.12 -3.97 14.08
N LEU A 245 -6.38 -5.00 14.88
CA LEU A 245 -5.71 -5.22 16.17
C LEU A 245 -4.35 -5.93 16.06
N THR A 246 -4.07 -6.65 14.98
CA THR A 246 -2.78 -7.36 14.81
C THR A 246 -1.62 -6.43 14.46
N ILE A 247 -1.89 -5.34 13.72
CA ILE A 247 -0.87 -4.33 13.37
C ILE A 247 -0.52 -3.46 14.60
N LEU A 248 -1.50 -3.15 15.46
CA LEU A 248 -1.26 -2.39 16.69
C LEU A 248 -0.48 -3.20 17.74
N TYR A 249 -0.70 -4.51 17.81
CA TYR A 249 -0.05 -5.40 18.79
C TYR A 249 1.48 -5.51 18.60
N LEU A 250 1.96 -5.50 17.35
CA LEU A 250 3.39 -5.57 17.04
C LEU A 250 4.17 -4.29 17.37
N VAL A 251 3.50 -3.12 17.31
CA VAL A 251 4.11 -1.82 17.67
C VAL A 251 4.15 -1.62 19.19
N HIS A 252 3.17 -2.15 19.94
CA HIS A 252 3.17 -2.04 21.40
C HIS A 252 4.23 -2.93 22.08
N ARG A 253 4.48 -4.15 21.59
CA ARG A 253 5.53 -5.03 22.15
C ARG A 253 6.96 -4.46 22.04
N ARG A 254 7.25 -3.60 21.04
CA ARG A 254 8.57 -2.97 20.90
C ARG A 254 8.80 -1.79 21.86
N LYS A 255 7.75 -1.11 22.33
CA LYS A 255 7.87 0.01 23.28
C LYS A 255 7.93 -0.43 24.75
N ILE A 256 7.47 -1.64 25.09
CA ILE A 256 7.47 -2.14 26.48
C ILE A 256 8.84 -2.74 26.88
N ARG A 257 9.67 -3.16 25.92
CA ARG A 257 11.04 -3.65 26.20
C ARG A 257 12.11 -2.56 26.42
N THR A 258 11.76 -1.28 26.28
CA THR A 258 12.67 -0.15 26.53
C THR A 258 12.34 0.62 27.82
N LYS A 259 11.49 0.09 28.69
CA LYS A 259 11.30 0.59 30.06
C LYS A 259 11.48 -0.55 31.05
N LEU A 260 12.73 -0.93 31.29
CA LEU A 260 13.10 -1.52 32.58
C LEU A 260 13.59 -0.37 33.47
N PRO A 261 12.93 -0.05 34.59
CA PRO A 261 13.42 0.96 35.51
C PRO A 261 14.66 0.45 36.25
N LEU A 262 15.68 1.32 36.33
CA LEU A 262 16.75 1.23 37.32
C LEU A 262 16.11 1.17 38.72
N ALA A 263 16.20 0.02 39.36
CA ALA A 263 15.82 -0.17 40.75
C ALA A 263 17.08 -0.30 41.61
N GLY A 264 17.23 0.63 42.56
CA GLY A 264 17.82 0.36 43.86
C GLY A 264 19.34 0.52 43.98
N SER A 265 19.80 1.76 44.18
CA SER A 265 20.98 2.02 45.01
C SER A 265 20.56 1.95 46.48
N PRO A 266 21.14 1.08 47.34
CA PRO A 266 20.96 1.20 48.77
C PRO A 266 21.95 2.22 49.37
N PRO A 267 21.59 2.89 50.49
CA PRO A 267 22.45 3.84 51.16
C PRO A 267 23.41 3.13 52.12
N TRP A 268 24.70 3.46 52.09
CA TRP A 268 25.63 3.13 53.18
C TRP A 268 26.48 4.35 53.55
N SER A 269 26.48 4.61 54.85
CA SER A 269 26.99 5.77 55.60
C SER A 269 28.52 5.81 55.78
N PRO A 270 29.09 6.95 56.21
CA PRO A 270 30.53 7.11 56.39
C PRO A 270 30.97 6.70 57.82
N GLN A 271 32.08 5.95 57.93
CA GLN A 271 32.86 5.85 59.17
C GLN A 271 34.37 5.91 58.87
N ARG A 272 34.97 6.97 59.42
CA ARG A 272 36.31 7.25 59.95
C ARG A 272 37.40 6.16 59.95
N GLY A 273 38.64 6.66 59.76
CA GLY A 273 39.91 6.11 60.26
C GLY A 273 41.11 6.60 59.43
N GLU A 274 41.61 7.82 59.65
CA GLU A 274 42.89 8.13 60.35
C GLU A 274 44.15 8.12 59.43
N PRO A 275 45.19 8.91 59.73
CA PRO A 275 46.18 9.43 58.79
C PRO A 275 47.45 8.57 58.73
N VAL A 276 48.16 8.62 57.60
CA VAL A 276 49.53 8.10 57.51
C VAL A 276 50.49 9.17 57.00
N HIS A 277 51.47 9.41 57.86
CA HIS A 277 52.64 10.26 57.75
C HIS A 277 53.42 10.17 56.43
N LEU A 278 53.87 11.34 55.96
CA LEU A 278 55.15 11.48 55.25
C LEU A 278 56.31 11.10 56.18
N PRO A 279 57.39 10.53 55.64
CA PRO A 279 58.65 11.21 55.88
C PRO A 279 59.60 11.27 54.66
N ARG A 280 60.21 12.46 54.57
CA ARG A 280 61.54 12.86 54.05
C ARG A 280 61.88 12.61 52.59
#